data_AF-A0A0C3NQZ9-F1
#
_entry.id   AF-A0A0C3NQZ9-F1
#
_cell.length_a   1.000
_cell.length_b   1.000
_cell.length_c   1.000
_cell.angle_alpha   90.00
_cell.angle_beta   90.00
_cell.angle_gamma   90.00
#
_symmetry.space_group_name_H-M   'P 1'
#
loop_
_entity.id
_entity.type
_entity.pdbx_description
1 polymer ?
#
loop_
_entity_poly.entity_id
_entity_poly.type
_entity_poly.pdbx_seq_one_letter_code
_entity_poly.pdbx_strand_id
1 'polypeptide(L)'
;MWTLLYGVDALPDVGLWATVGFPRALDVIDRGNGNFVMCTGHLFPSSHQMLTYFHADYTAESPSQEHTALDLQLQQTLSIELAGFQDVDGQFYIVYKVDGSSLGGRGPVEMQVMEADALTPTGNPVQMLDHSPQDGPLIEPPILILHNGT
;
A
#
# COMPACT_ATOMS: atom_id res chain seq x y z
N MET A 1 4.05 22.05 -13.39
CA MET A 1 2.82 22.73 -12.91
C MET A 1 1.77 21.65 -12.80
N TRP A 2 1.10 21.52 -11.65
CA TRP A 2 0.02 20.54 -11.49
C TRP A 2 -1.30 21.13 -12.00
N THR A 3 -2.18 20.30 -12.56
CA THR A 3 -3.52 20.67 -12.97
C THR A 3 -4.52 19.70 -12.35
N LEU A 4 -5.51 20.22 -11.63
CA LEU A 4 -6.60 19.41 -11.09
C LEU A 4 -7.54 19.02 -12.24
N LEU A 5 -7.80 17.73 -12.37
CA LEU A 5 -8.79 17.20 -13.31
C LEU A 5 -10.16 17.13 -12.62
N TYR A 6 -11.08 18.02 -12.99
CA TYR A 6 -12.43 18.02 -12.42
C TYR A 6 -13.27 16.86 -12.97
N GLY A 7 -13.95 16.15 -12.08
CA GLY A 7 -14.85 15.05 -12.45
C GLY A 7 -14.13 13.77 -12.85
N VAL A 8 -12.82 13.67 -12.60
CA VAL A 8 -12.02 12.46 -12.81
C VAL A 8 -11.74 11.81 -11.46
N ASP A 9 -12.26 10.61 -11.26
CA ASP A 9 -11.91 9.77 -10.11
C ASP A 9 -10.65 8.97 -10.45
N ALA A 10 -9.68 8.93 -9.53
CA ALA A 10 -8.46 8.14 -9.68
C ALA A 10 -8.75 6.63 -9.60
N LEU A 11 -9.85 6.23 -8.97
CA LEU A 11 -10.28 4.84 -8.87
C LEU A 11 -11.78 4.73 -9.20
N PRO A 12 -12.15 4.95 -10.47
CA PRO A 12 -13.55 5.11 -10.88
C PRO A 12 -14.35 3.78 -10.81
N ASP A 13 -13.65 2.65 -10.87
CA ASP A 13 -14.21 1.31 -10.74
C ASP A 13 -13.29 0.48 -9.85
N VAL A 14 -13.88 -0.29 -8.94
CA VAL A 14 -13.18 -1.22 -8.03
C VAL A 14 -13.70 -2.65 -8.22
N GLY A 15 -14.49 -2.89 -9.27
CA GLY A 15 -15.15 -4.16 -9.55
C GLY A 15 -16.15 -4.59 -8.48
N LEU A 16 -16.71 -5.80 -8.66
CA LEU A 16 -17.66 -6.38 -7.70
C LEU A 16 -16.99 -7.00 -6.46
N TRP A 17 -15.66 -7.08 -6.45
CA TRP A 17 -14.90 -7.71 -5.36
C TRP A 17 -14.73 -6.78 -4.15
N ALA A 18 -14.80 -5.46 -4.35
CA ALA A 18 -14.72 -4.45 -3.28
C ALA A 18 -16.05 -3.73 -3.06
N THR A 19 -16.20 -3.16 -1.86
CA THR A 19 -17.27 -2.22 -1.54
C THR A 19 -16.95 -0.85 -2.15
N VAL A 20 -17.81 -0.38 -3.06
CA VAL A 20 -17.67 0.93 -3.71
C VAL A 20 -17.73 2.07 -2.68
N GLY A 21 -16.85 3.07 -2.83
CA GLY A 21 -16.85 4.30 -2.02
C GLY A 21 -16.15 4.19 -0.66
N PHE A 22 -15.45 3.08 -0.38
CA PHE A 22 -14.68 2.89 0.86
C PHE A 22 -13.19 2.57 0.65
N PRO A 23 -12.46 3.24 -0.27
CA PRO A 23 -11.01 3.07 -0.31
C PRO A 23 -10.37 3.72 0.94
N ARG A 24 -9.41 3.03 1.55
CA ARG A 24 -8.58 3.54 2.66
C ARG A 24 -7.11 3.59 2.30
N ALA A 25 -6.36 4.42 3.04
CA ALA A 25 -4.89 4.48 3.07
C ALA A 25 -4.24 4.41 1.68
N LEU A 26 -4.34 5.52 0.96
CA LEU A 26 -3.85 5.62 -0.40
C LEU A 26 -2.39 6.05 -0.38
N ASP A 27 -1.55 5.29 -1.09
CA ASP A 27 -0.21 5.75 -1.47
C ASP A 27 0.02 5.55 -2.96
N VAL A 28 0.98 6.28 -3.52
CA VAL A 28 1.33 6.20 -4.94
C VAL A 28 2.84 6.09 -5.09
N ILE A 29 3.27 5.05 -5.80
CA ILE A 29 4.66 4.78 -6.14
C ILE A 29 4.91 5.21 -7.58
N ASP A 30 5.81 6.17 -7.77
CA ASP A 30 6.35 6.49 -9.09
C ASP A 30 7.42 5.45 -9.47
N ARG A 31 7.26 4.80 -10.63
CA ARG A 31 8.25 3.83 -11.12
C ARG A 31 9.42 4.49 -11.85
N GLY A 32 9.39 5.80 -12.07
CA GLY A 32 10.41 6.57 -12.78
C GLY A 32 10.35 6.43 -14.30
N ASN A 33 9.39 5.67 -14.84
CA ASN A 33 9.19 5.46 -16.28
C ASN A 33 7.94 6.16 -16.84
N GLY A 34 7.33 7.06 -16.05
CA GLY A 34 6.09 7.75 -16.39
C GLY A 34 4.82 7.00 -15.97
N ASN A 35 4.96 5.79 -15.43
CA ASN A 35 3.87 5.03 -14.85
C ASN A 35 3.95 5.01 -13.32
N PHE A 36 2.78 4.90 -12.71
CA PHE A 36 2.60 4.87 -11.26
C PHE A 36 1.89 3.58 -10.83
N VAL A 37 2.12 3.20 -9.59
CA VAL A 37 1.34 2.19 -8.86
C VAL A 37 0.60 2.90 -7.75
N MET A 38 -0.71 2.73 -7.70
CA MET A 38 -1.53 3.21 -6.59
C MET A 38 -1.83 2.05 -5.66
N CYS A 39 -1.60 2.23 -4.37
CA CYS A 39 -1.89 1.23 -3.34
C CYS A 39 -3.11 1.67 -2.54
N THR A 40 -4.07 0.78 -2.31
CA THR A 40 -5.35 1.11 -1.69
C THR A 40 -5.84 -0.02 -0.79
N GLY A 41 -6.47 0.32 0.34
CA GLY A 41 -7.22 -0.63 1.16
C GLY A 41 -8.68 -0.73 0.72
N HIS A 42 -9.19 -1.94 0.52
CA HIS A 42 -10.58 -2.20 0.14
C HIS A 42 -11.28 -3.17 1.09
N LEU A 43 -12.53 -2.84 1.44
CA LEU A 43 -13.42 -3.72 2.21
C LEU A 43 -14.10 -4.74 1.30
N PHE A 44 -13.98 -6.02 1.65
CA PHE A 44 -14.62 -7.11 0.93
C PHE A 44 -16.03 -7.35 1.48
N PRO A 45 -17.08 -7.29 0.64
CA PRO A 45 -18.45 -7.48 1.10
C PRO A 45 -18.68 -8.85 1.74
N SER A 46 -17.99 -9.89 1.26
CA SER A 46 -18.21 -11.28 1.69
C SER A 46 -17.61 -11.59 3.06
N SER A 47 -16.42 -11.07 3.36
CA SER A 47 -15.67 -11.37 4.58
C SER A 47 -15.65 -10.23 5.60
N HIS A 48 -16.05 -9.02 5.20
CA HIS A 48 -15.86 -7.78 5.96
C HIS A 48 -14.39 -7.52 6.34
N GLN A 49 -13.45 -8.15 5.61
CA GLN A 49 -12.02 -7.90 5.79
C GLN A 49 -11.57 -6.76 4.89
N MET A 50 -10.58 -6.01 5.35
CA MET A 50 -9.90 -5.02 4.55
C MET A 50 -8.59 -5.60 4.04
N LEU A 51 -8.37 -5.59 2.73
CA LEU A 51 -7.11 -5.99 2.12
C LEU A 51 -6.53 -4.84 1.31
N THR A 52 -5.21 -4.83 1.24
CA THR A 52 -4.46 -3.94 0.38
C THR A 52 -4.50 -4.45 -1.06
N TYR A 53 -4.61 -3.51 -2.00
CA TYR A 53 -4.57 -3.70 -3.44
C TYR A 53 -3.56 -2.76 -4.07
N PHE A 54 -2.88 -3.26 -5.10
CA PHE A 54 -2.02 -2.47 -5.95
C PHE A 54 -2.69 -2.33 -7.31
N HIS A 55 -2.86 -1.09 -7.76
CA HIS A 55 -3.38 -0.75 -9.06
C HIS A 55 -2.24 -0.18 -9.90
N ALA A 56 -1.93 -0.83 -11.01
CA ALA A 56 -0.74 -0.56 -11.80
C ALA A 56 -1.01 0.29 -13.04
N ASP A 57 0.08 0.76 -13.64
CA ASP A 57 0.13 1.38 -14.97
C ASP A 57 -0.75 2.64 -15.09
N TYR A 58 -0.86 3.36 -13.98
CA TYR A 58 -1.43 4.70 -13.95
C TYR A 58 -0.49 5.66 -14.66
N THR A 59 -1.04 6.62 -15.37
CA THR A 59 -0.28 7.79 -15.82
C THR A 59 -0.78 9.01 -15.07
N ALA A 60 0.02 10.09 -15.02
CA ALA A 60 -0.40 11.33 -14.38
C ALA A 60 -1.68 11.95 -15.02
N GLU A 61 -2.01 11.58 -16.26
CA GLU A 61 -3.11 12.14 -17.04
C GLU A 61 -4.32 11.20 -17.18
N SER A 62 -4.12 9.90 -16.96
CA SER A 62 -5.19 8.90 -17.05
C SER A 62 -5.08 7.89 -15.92
N PRO A 63 -6.10 7.76 -15.06
CA PRO A 63 -6.23 6.57 -14.23
C PRO A 63 -6.31 5.34 -15.15
N SER A 64 -5.61 4.26 -14.79
CA SER A 64 -5.65 3.05 -15.61
C SER A 64 -7.06 2.44 -15.54
N GLN A 65 -7.52 1.85 -16.65
CA GLN A 65 -8.76 1.06 -16.67
C GLN A 65 -8.51 -0.41 -16.36
N GLU A 66 -7.25 -0.82 -16.20
CA GLU A 66 -6.86 -2.19 -15.94
C GLU A 66 -6.47 -2.34 -14.47
N HIS A 67 -7.36 -2.97 -13.72
CA HIS A 67 -7.10 -3.32 -12.33
C HIS A 67 -6.48 -4.72 -12.30
N THR A 68 -5.16 -4.78 -12.17
CA THR A 68 -4.54 -6.05 -11.77
C THR A 68 -4.72 -6.17 -10.27
N ALA A 69 -5.75 -6.91 -9.85
CA ALA A 69 -5.88 -7.39 -8.48
C ALA A 69 -4.73 -8.35 -8.19
N LEU A 70 -3.58 -7.83 -7.77
CA LEU A 70 -2.63 -8.66 -7.04
C LEU A 70 -3.22 -8.81 -5.64
N ASP A 71 -4.02 -9.87 -5.47
CA ASP A 71 -4.27 -10.49 -4.18
C ASP A 71 -2.91 -11.01 -3.72
N LEU A 72 -2.08 -10.06 -3.26
CA LEU A 72 -0.83 -10.39 -2.64
C LEU A 72 -1.23 -11.30 -1.49
N GLN A 73 -0.82 -12.56 -1.61
CA GLN A 73 -0.67 -13.44 -0.48
C GLN A 73 0.41 -12.88 0.47
N LEU A 74 0.25 -11.64 0.93
CA LEU A 74 0.62 -11.21 2.27
C LEU A 74 -0.23 -12.10 3.19
N GLN A 75 0.22 -13.33 3.35
CA GLN A 75 -0.50 -14.36 4.07
C GLN A 75 -0.80 -13.83 5.47
N GLN A 76 -2.09 -13.61 5.74
CA GLN A 76 -2.68 -13.45 7.07
C GLN A 76 -2.41 -12.13 7.83
N THR A 77 -1.74 -11.15 7.24
CA THR A 77 -1.52 -9.85 7.89
C THR A 77 -2.28 -8.77 7.12
N LEU A 78 -3.47 -8.42 7.63
CA LEU A 78 -4.41 -7.48 7.00
C LEU A 78 -3.83 -6.05 7.07
N SER A 79 -2.70 -5.74 6.43
CA SER A 79 -2.15 -4.38 6.52
C SER A 79 -3.11 -3.38 5.89
N ILE A 80 -3.62 -2.48 6.71
CA ILE A 80 -4.56 -1.44 6.29
C ILE A 80 -3.81 -0.22 5.80
N GLU A 81 -2.58 -0.02 6.27
CA GLU A 81 -1.83 1.22 6.12
C GLU A 81 -0.40 0.87 5.68
N LEU A 82 -0.07 1.24 4.44
CA LEU A 82 1.23 1.03 3.84
C LEU A 82 1.74 2.30 3.17
N ALA A 83 3.05 2.35 2.99
CA ALA A 83 3.72 3.31 2.13
C ALA A 83 4.76 2.59 1.26
N GLY A 84 4.88 3.03 0.01
CA GLY A 84 5.98 2.65 -0.86
C GLY A 84 7.21 3.50 -0.58
N PHE A 85 8.37 2.90 -0.78
CA PHE A 85 9.65 3.58 -0.69
C PHE A 85 10.55 3.10 -1.83
N GLN A 86 11.23 4.04 -2.49
CA GLN A 86 12.26 3.73 -3.46
C GLN A 86 13.59 4.25 -2.93
N ASP A 87 14.57 3.36 -2.82
CA ASP A 87 15.92 3.73 -2.39
C ASP A 87 16.74 4.31 -3.56
N VAL A 88 17.91 4.88 -3.27
CA VAL A 88 18.79 5.55 -4.24
C VAL A 88 19.30 4.67 -5.36
N ASP A 89 19.30 3.35 -5.17
CA ASP A 89 19.69 2.36 -6.17
C ASP A 89 18.52 1.92 -7.07
N GLY A 90 17.31 2.46 -6.83
CA GLY A 90 16.09 2.14 -7.55
C GLY A 90 15.32 0.96 -6.98
N GLN A 91 15.79 0.31 -5.91
CA GLN A 91 15.09 -0.78 -5.25
C GLN A 91 13.80 -0.26 -4.59
N PHE A 92 12.70 -0.95 -4.87
CA PHE A 92 11.40 -0.68 -4.25
C PHE A 92 11.21 -1.50 -2.98
N TYR A 93 10.56 -0.87 -2.01
CA TYR A 93 10.14 -1.45 -0.75
C TYR A 93 8.71 -1.03 -0.46
N ILE A 94 8.01 -1.85 0.29
CA ILE A 94 6.80 -1.45 1.00
C ILE A 94 7.08 -1.49 2.49
N VAL A 95 6.58 -0.48 3.20
CA VAL A 95 6.52 -0.47 4.67
C VAL A 95 5.05 -0.48 5.06
N TYR A 96 4.67 -1.37 5.97
CA TYR A 96 3.25 -1.56 6.30
C TYR A 96 3.05 -1.96 7.75
N LYS A 97 1.87 -1.61 8.27
CA LYS A 97 1.40 -2.03 9.58
C LYS A 97 0.76 -3.41 9.49
N VAL A 98 1.29 -4.41 10.19
CA VAL A 98 0.58 -5.68 10.37
C VAL A 98 -0.66 -5.45 11.21
N ASP A 99 -1.83 -5.82 10.70
CA ASP A 99 -3.05 -5.82 11.53
C ASP A 99 -2.95 -6.92 12.59
N GLY A 100 -2.91 -6.47 13.83
CA GLY A 100 -2.84 -7.34 15.01
C GLY A 100 -4.21 -7.77 15.52
N SER A 101 -5.33 -7.42 14.86
CA SER A 101 -6.69 -7.74 15.31
C SER A 101 -6.88 -9.26 15.49
N SER A 102 -6.29 -10.07 14.60
CA SER A 102 -6.26 -11.53 14.69
C SER A 102 -5.24 -12.08 15.69
N LEU A 103 -4.27 -11.26 16.12
CA LEU A 103 -3.14 -11.61 16.99
C LEU A 103 -3.30 -11.15 18.45
N GLY A 104 -4.44 -10.57 18.82
CA GLY A 104 -4.69 -10.09 20.19
C GLY A 104 -4.38 -8.61 20.42
N GLY A 105 -4.23 -7.82 19.35
CA GLY A 105 -4.53 -6.39 19.37
C GLY A 105 -3.47 -5.45 18.81
N ARG A 106 -2.23 -5.88 18.58
CA ARG A 106 -1.14 -4.99 18.14
C ARG A 106 -0.10 -5.75 17.31
N GLY A 107 -0.04 -5.49 16.00
CA GLY A 107 1.01 -6.02 15.11
C GLY A 107 2.19 -5.06 14.98
N PRO A 108 3.37 -5.53 14.51
CA PRO A 108 4.51 -4.67 14.23
C PRO A 108 4.34 -3.82 12.96
N VAL A 109 5.29 -2.90 12.74
CA VAL A 109 5.56 -2.34 11.41
C VAL A 109 6.64 -3.19 10.75
N GLU A 110 6.36 -3.64 9.54
CA GLU A 110 7.26 -4.46 8.72
C GLU A 110 7.63 -3.73 7.44
N MET A 111 8.74 -4.15 6.84
CA MET A 111 9.20 -3.74 5.53
C MET A 111 9.48 -4.97 4.68
N GLN A 112 9.10 -4.93 3.40
CA GLN A 112 9.38 -5.99 2.45
C GLN A 112 9.93 -5.42 1.15
N VAL A 113 10.87 -6.13 0.56
CA VAL A 113 11.44 -5.81 -0.75
C VAL A 113 10.40 -6.10 -1.83
N MET A 114 10.36 -5.28 -2.86
CA MET A 114 9.52 -5.49 -4.05
C MET A 114 10.39 -5.78 -5.27
N GLU A 115 9.87 -6.51 -6.24
CA GLU A 115 10.48 -6.62 -7.56
C GLU A 115 10.47 -5.27 -8.28
N ALA A 116 11.17 -5.18 -9.41
CA ALA A 116 11.30 -3.95 -10.20
C ALA A 116 9.96 -3.43 -10.76
N ASP A 117 8.89 -4.22 -10.71
CA ASP A 117 7.54 -3.81 -11.08
C ASP A 117 6.83 -2.98 -9.98
N ALA A 118 7.41 -2.87 -8.77
CA ALA A 118 6.78 -2.24 -7.61
C ALA A 118 5.38 -2.80 -7.28
N LEU A 119 5.10 -4.05 -7.67
CA LEU A 119 3.85 -4.76 -7.41
C LEU A 119 4.08 -6.07 -6.68
N THR A 120 5.15 -6.78 -7.02
CA THR A 120 5.40 -8.15 -6.57
C THR A 120 6.36 -8.13 -5.38
N PRO A 121 5.94 -8.50 -4.14
CA PRO A 121 6.85 -8.65 -3.02
C PRO A 121 7.82 -9.79 -3.25
N THR A 122 9.05 -9.61 -2.78
CA THR A 122 10.13 -10.59 -2.91
C THR A 122 10.91 -10.70 -1.60
N GLY A 123 11.39 -11.92 -1.30
CA GLY A 123 11.98 -12.23 0.00
C GLY A 123 10.96 -12.22 1.16
N ASN A 124 11.48 -12.34 2.38
CA ASN A 124 10.66 -12.32 3.60
C ASN A 124 10.54 -10.90 4.15
N PRO A 125 9.38 -10.54 4.76
CA PRO A 125 9.25 -9.31 5.52
C PRO A 125 10.27 -9.21 6.67
N VAL A 126 10.69 -7.98 6.96
CA VAL A 126 11.57 -7.63 8.07
C VAL A 126 10.81 -6.71 9.02
N GLN A 127 10.76 -7.09 10.30
CA GLN A 127 10.19 -6.24 11.35
C GLN A 127 11.10 -5.02 11.59
N MET A 128 10.53 -3.82 11.42
CA MET A 128 11.22 -2.54 11.58
C MET A 128 11.01 -1.95 12.97
N LEU A 129 9.75 -1.96 13.42
CA LEU A 129 9.34 -1.38 14.70
C LEU A 129 8.27 -2.26 15.33
N ASP A 130 8.36 -2.43 16.64
CA ASP A 130 7.25 -2.94 17.45
C ASP A 130 6.88 -1.92 18.50
N HIS A 131 5.65 -2.05 19.00
CA HIS A 131 5.16 -1.21 20.07
C HIS A 131 5.82 -1.57 21.39
N SER A 132 6.11 -0.53 22.17
CA SER A 132 6.47 -0.60 23.57
C SER A 132 5.29 -0.11 24.43
N PRO A 133 5.29 -0.36 25.75
CA PRO A 133 4.31 0.24 26.65
C PRO A 133 4.22 1.77 26.58
N GLN A 134 5.29 2.44 26.13
CA GLN A 134 5.37 3.89 26.00
C GLN A 134 4.65 4.43 24.76
N ASP A 135 4.48 3.62 23.71
CA ASP A 135 3.83 4.02 22.46
C ASP A 135 2.30 4.05 22.58
N GLY A 136 1.77 3.60 23.71
CA GLY A 136 0.34 3.45 23.90
C GLY A 136 -0.20 2.32 23.01
N PRO A 137 -1.44 2.43 22.51
CA PRO A 137 -2.07 1.31 21.86
C PRO A 137 -1.58 1.03 20.44
N LEU A 138 -0.94 1.98 19.77
CA LEU A 138 -0.89 1.94 18.31
C LEU A 138 0.35 2.63 17.75
N ILE A 139 0.96 1.98 16.76
CA ILE A 139 2.05 2.52 15.95
C ILE A 139 1.61 2.41 14.48
N GLU A 140 1.04 3.49 13.95
CA GLU A 140 0.46 3.59 12.59
C GLU A 140 0.15 5.07 12.23
N PRO A 141 0.06 5.44 10.93
CA PRO A 141 0.57 4.73 9.75
C PRO A 141 2.08 4.92 9.57
N PRO A 142 2.80 3.95 8.96
CA PRO A 142 4.20 4.14 8.62
C PRO A 142 4.39 5.03 7.37
N ILE A 143 5.44 5.85 7.38
CA ILE A 143 5.97 6.54 6.20
C ILE A 143 7.50 6.49 6.30
N LEU A 144 8.18 6.15 5.20
CA LEU A 144 9.64 6.19 5.11
C LEU A 144 10.06 7.30 4.13
N ILE A 145 11.03 8.11 4.54
CA ILE A 145 11.60 9.17 3.71
C ILE A 145 13.11 9.03 3.70
N LEU A 146 13.72 9.23 2.53
CA LEU A 146 15.16 9.39 2.42
C LEU A 146 15.51 10.87 2.54
N HIS A 147 16.38 11.21 3.49
CA HIS A 147 16.86 12.56 3.72
C HIS A 147 18.36 12.55 3.99
N ASN A 148 19.15 13.14 3.07
CA ASN A 148 20.61 13.21 3.17
C ASN A 148 21.31 11.85 3.35
N GLY A 149 20.76 10.79 2.75
CA GLY A 149 21.33 9.43 2.82
C GLY A 149 20.92 8.62 4.05
N THR A 150 19.88 9.06 4.78
CA THR A 150 19.29 8.37 5.93
C THR A 150 17.78 8.39 5.88
#